data_AF-J6H1P2-F1
#
_entry.id   AF-J6H1P2-F1
#
_cell.length_a   1.000
_cell.length_b   1.000
_cell.length_c   1.000
_cell.angle_alpha   90.00
_cell.angle_beta   90.00
_cell.angle_gamma   90.00
#
_symmetry.space_group_name_H-M   'P 1'
#
loop_
_entity.id
_entity.type
_entity.pdbx_description
1 polymer ?
#
loop_
_entity_poly.entity_id
_entity_poly.type
_entity_poly.pdbx_seq_one_letter_code
_entity_poly.pdbx_strand_id
1 'polypeptide(L)'
;MKESAVALGKVRGYCYLIFLFDILLLFHNEIAVFFGAADRKILYGFVAIILFQTVLSILYVVKYVTTVNNKDKKRKEIVMYAARLRYCFMFMLVLLGAIVLNFSMLSNMMVEKALIMVLVLMLLISLKNLTILERRRF
;
A
#
# COMPACT_ATOMS: atom_id res chain seq x y z
N MET A 1 -22.04 5.59 10.58
CA MET A 1 -20.94 6.59 10.43
C MET A 1 -19.68 6.26 11.25
N LYS A 2 -19.78 5.81 12.52
CA LYS A 2 -18.60 5.39 13.33
C LYS A 2 -17.80 4.25 12.70
N GLU A 3 -18.44 3.17 12.24
CA GLU A 3 -17.75 2.01 11.65
C GLU A 3 -16.98 2.35 10.37
N SER A 4 -17.57 3.17 9.51
CA SER A 4 -16.89 3.65 8.31
C SER A 4 -15.59 4.35 8.70
N ALA A 5 -15.55 5.11 9.80
CA ALA A 5 -14.40 5.97 10.17
C ALA A 5 -13.24 5.13 10.69
N VAL A 6 -13.60 4.12 11.50
CA VAL A 6 -12.68 3.09 11.94
C VAL A 6 -12.07 2.34 10.75
N ALA A 7 -12.85 2.05 9.69
CA ALA A 7 -12.32 1.38 8.51
C ALA A 7 -11.24 2.20 7.77
N LEU A 8 -11.46 3.50 7.55
CA LEU A 8 -10.43 4.36 6.92
C LEU A 8 -9.22 4.59 7.84
N GLY A 9 -9.44 4.73 9.15
CA GLY A 9 -8.34 4.83 10.12
C GLY A 9 -7.43 3.60 10.11
N LYS A 10 -8.00 2.40 9.93
CA LYS A 10 -7.22 1.16 9.75
C LYS A 10 -6.43 1.18 8.44
N VAL A 11 -7.05 1.60 7.32
CA VAL A 11 -6.34 1.75 6.03
C VAL A 11 -5.16 2.71 6.17
N ARG A 12 -5.33 3.82 6.89
CA ARG A 12 -4.24 4.76 7.16
C ARG A 12 -3.09 4.10 7.93
N GLY A 13 -3.41 3.36 8.99
CA GLY A 13 -2.43 2.61 9.76
C GLY A 13 -1.64 1.62 8.91
N TYR A 14 -2.32 0.89 8.02
CA TYR A 14 -1.66 -0.02 7.08
C TYR A 14 -0.80 0.73 6.07
N CYS A 15 -1.24 1.88 5.55
CA CYS A 15 -0.39 2.70 4.69
C CYS A 15 0.90 3.15 5.39
N TYR A 16 0.87 3.48 6.68
CA TYR A 16 2.09 3.82 7.42
C TYR A 16 3.02 2.63 7.60
N LEU A 17 2.48 1.44 7.85
CA LEU A 17 3.27 0.22 7.90
C LEU A 17 3.89 -0.10 6.53
N ILE A 18 3.11 0.00 5.45
CA ILE A 18 3.61 -0.17 4.08
C ILE A 18 4.77 0.81 3.83
N PHE A 19 4.59 2.09 4.18
CA PHE A 19 5.65 3.10 4.01
C PHE A 19 6.95 2.71 4.72
N LEU A 20 6.85 2.30 5.99
CA LEU A 20 8.01 1.87 6.76
C LEU A 20 8.72 0.70 6.08
N PHE A 21 7.96 -0.31 5.66
CA PHE A 21 8.53 -1.49 5.00
C PHE A 21 9.05 -1.20 3.60
N ASP A 22 8.50 -0.25 2.85
CA ASP A 22 9.04 0.19 1.56
C ASP A 22 10.41 0.84 1.73
N ILE A 23 10.58 1.66 2.77
CA ILE A 23 11.87 2.25 3.11
C ILE A 23 12.86 1.17 3.55
N LEU A 24 12.44 0.23 4.41
CA LEU A 24 13.30 -0.90 4.79
C LEU A 24 13.67 -1.78 3.59
N LEU A 25 12.73 -1.97 2.65
CA LEU A 25 12.97 -2.71 1.42
C LEU A 25 14.02 -2.02 0.54
N LEU A 26 14.16 -0.70 0.59
CA LEU A 26 15.20 0.02 -0.15
C LEU A 26 16.62 -0.31 0.32
N PHE A 27 16.77 -0.74 1.57
CA PHE A 27 18.03 -1.08 2.23
C PHE A 27 18.10 -2.57 2.63
N HIS A 28 17.32 -3.43 1.96
CA HIS A 28 17.17 -4.82 2.36
C HIS A 28 18.51 -5.60 2.39
N ASN A 29 19.42 -5.28 1.47
CA ASN A 29 20.75 -5.90 1.38
C ASN A 29 21.63 -5.50 2.58
N GLU A 30 21.70 -4.22 2.90
CA GLU A 30 22.44 -3.71 4.06
C GLU A 30 21.87 -4.27 5.38
N ILE A 31 20.55 -4.39 5.46
CA ILE A 31 19.85 -5.02 6.59
C ILE A 31 20.20 -6.51 6.68
N ALA A 32 20.24 -7.23 5.55
CA ALA A 32 20.61 -8.65 5.54
C ALA A 32 22.04 -8.87 6.05
N VAL A 33 22.98 -8.02 5.63
CA VAL A 33 24.35 -8.03 6.14
C VAL A 33 24.40 -7.77 7.65
N PHE A 34 23.66 -6.77 8.14
CA PHE A 34 23.61 -6.44 9.56
C PHE A 34 23.09 -7.60 10.43
N PHE A 35 22.06 -8.31 9.97
CA PHE A 35 21.48 -9.44 10.70
C PHE A 35 22.16 -10.79 10.43
N GLY A 36 23.19 -10.84 9.57
CA GLY A 36 23.82 -12.10 9.15
C GLY A 36 22.83 -13.06 8.45
N ALA A 37 21.79 -12.50 7.81
CA ALA A 37 20.72 -13.25 7.17
C ALA A 37 20.93 -13.32 5.66
N ALA A 38 20.31 -14.31 5.02
CA ALA A 38 20.28 -14.36 3.55
C ALA A 38 19.40 -13.22 3.01
N ASP A 39 19.94 -12.41 2.11
CA ASP A 39 19.27 -11.25 1.51
C ASP A 39 17.88 -11.58 0.95
N ARG A 40 17.78 -12.68 0.22
CA ARG A 40 16.52 -13.23 -0.30
C ARG A 40 15.44 -13.41 0.79
N LYS A 41 15.82 -13.83 2.00
CA LYS A 41 14.85 -14.03 3.10
C LYS A 41 14.33 -12.70 3.62
N ILE A 42 15.20 -11.69 3.73
CA ILE A 42 14.82 -10.34 4.17
C ILE A 42 13.91 -9.69 3.13
N LEU A 43 14.29 -9.72 1.85
CA LEU A 43 13.50 -9.14 0.76
C LEU A 43 12.11 -9.78 0.68
N TYR A 44 12.01 -11.11 0.62
CA TYR A 44 10.70 -11.78 0.55
C TYR A 44 9.88 -11.60 1.83
N GLY A 45 10.51 -11.52 3.00
CA GLY A 45 9.84 -11.21 4.25
C GLY A 45 9.19 -9.84 4.23
N PHE A 46 9.92 -8.80 3.81
CA PHE A 46 9.38 -7.45 3.68
C PHE A 46 8.29 -7.36 2.62
N VAL A 47 8.50 -7.96 1.44
CA VAL A 47 7.49 -8.03 0.38
C VAL A 47 6.21 -8.71 0.87
N ALA A 48 6.30 -9.81 1.62
CA ALA A 48 5.14 -10.51 2.16
C ALA A 48 4.34 -9.64 3.15
N ILE A 49 5.03 -8.89 4.01
CA ILE A 49 4.39 -7.96 4.94
C ILE A 49 3.66 -6.86 4.16
N ILE A 50 4.34 -6.23 3.19
CA ILE A 50 3.73 -5.17 2.36
C ILE A 50 2.52 -5.70 1.61
N LEU A 51 2.62 -6.90 1.03
CA LEU A 51 1.54 -7.56 0.30
C LEU A 51 0.32 -7.79 1.21
N PHE A 52 0.54 -8.33 2.41
CA PHE A 52 -0.55 -8.58 3.36
C PHE A 52 -1.27 -7.29 3.76
N GLN A 53 -0.52 -6.24 4.08
CA GLN A 53 -1.07 -4.92 4.43
C GLN A 53 -1.83 -4.28 3.26
N THR A 54 -1.35 -4.46 2.04
CA THR A 54 -1.98 -3.94 0.81
C THR A 54 -3.31 -4.64 0.55
N VAL A 55 -3.37 -5.97 0.69
CA VAL A 55 -4.61 -6.75 0.54
C VAL A 55 -5.64 -6.35 1.61
N LEU A 56 -5.22 -6.24 2.87
CA LEU A 56 -6.10 -5.77 3.94
C LEU A 56 -6.64 -4.37 3.63
N SER A 57 -5.79 -3.45 3.17
CA SER A 57 -6.20 -2.10 2.80
C SER A 57 -7.30 -2.09 1.74
N ILE A 58 -7.20 -2.94 0.71
CA ILE A 58 -8.25 -3.08 -0.31
C ILE A 58 -9.58 -3.53 0.32
N LEU A 59 -9.54 -4.57 1.17
CA LEU A 59 -10.74 -5.10 1.83
C LEU A 59 -11.40 -4.06 2.73
N TYR A 60 -10.63 -3.29 3.50
CA TYR A 60 -11.17 -2.23 4.34
C TYR A 60 -11.72 -1.04 3.54
N VAL A 61 -11.18 -0.74 2.34
CA VAL A 61 -11.78 0.25 1.43
C VAL A 61 -13.10 -0.26 0.86
N VAL A 62 -13.20 -1.55 0.51
CA VAL A 62 -14.48 -2.16 0.09
C VAL A 62 -15.52 -2.10 1.22
N LYS A 63 -15.11 -2.44 2.45
CA LYS A 63 -15.96 -2.30 3.64
C LYS A 63 -16.39 -0.85 3.86
N TYR A 64 -15.51 0.11 3.62
CA TYR A 64 -15.88 1.52 3.69
C TYR A 64 -16.98 1.86 2.68
N VAL A 65 -16.80 1.55 1.39
CA VAL A 65 -17.76 1.88 0.34
C VAL A 65 -19.15 1.26 0.59
N THR A 66 -19.20 0.03 1.09
CA THR A 66 -20.47 -0.68 1.39
C THR A 66 -21.22 -0.09 2.59
N THR A 67 -20.52 0.62 3.50
CA THR A 67 -21.13 1.27 4.67
C THR A 67 -21.51 2.74 4.45
N VAL A 68 -21.18 3.32 3.29
CA VAL A 68 -21.59 4.70 2.92
C VAL A 68 -23.08 4.71 2.57
N ASN A 69 -23.84 5.59 3.22
CA ASN A 69 -25.29 5.69 3.03
C ASN A 69 -25.64 6.09 1.59
N ASN A 70 -26.63 5.43 0.99
CA ASN A 70 -27.07 5.71 -0.38
C ASN A 70 -27.72 7.09 -0.55
N LYS A 71 -28.22 7.71 0.53
CA LYS A 71 -28.85 9.04 0.51
C LYS A 71 -27.84 10.20 0.54
N ASP A 72 -26.54 9.91 0.54
CA ASP A 72 -25.49 10.92 0.67
C ASP A 72 -25.27 11.67 -0.66
N LYS A 73 -25.49 13.00 -0.69
CA LYS A 73 -25.38 13.82 -1.91
C LYS A 73 -23.98 13.75 -2.56
N LYS A 74 -22.94 13.45 -1.75
CA LYS A 74 -21.54 13.33 -2.19
C LYS A 74 -21.10 11.89 -2.50
N ARG A 75 -22.02 10.91 -2.51
CA ARG A 75 -21.70 9.48 -2.69
C ARG A 75 -20.90 9.19 -3.96
N LYS A 76 -21.26 9.81 -5.10
CA LYS A 76 -20.54 9.60 -6.37
C LYS A 76 -19.06 9.93 -6.24
N GLU A 77 -18.73 11.04 -5.58
CA GLU A 77 -17.35 11.46 -5.37
C GLU A 77 -16.63 10.53 -4.39
N ILE A 78 -17.27 10.15 -3.28
CA ILE A 78 -16.72 9.22 -2.29
C ILE A 78 -16.37 7.88 -2.94
N VAL A 79 -17.28 7.32 -3.73
CA VAL A 79 -17.06 6.06 -4.46
C VAL A 79 -15.92 6.21 -5.48
N MET A 80 -15.83 7.35 -6.18
CA MET A 80 -14.75 7.63 -7.11
C MET A 80 -13.37 7.66 -6.41
N TYR A 81 -13.23 8.40 -5.31
CA TYR A 81 -11.96 8.45 -4.57
C TYR A 81 -11.61 7.10 -3.93
N ALA A 82 -12.59 6.34 -3.44
CA ALA A 82 -12.36 4.99 -2.93
C ALA A 82 -12.00 3.99 -4.05
N ALA A 83 -12.51 4.17 -5.27
CA ALA A 83 -12.08 3.41 -6.44
C ALA A 83 -10.63 3.74 -6.82
N ARG A 84 -10.26 5.02 -6.87
CA ARG A 84 -8.86 5.45 -7.10
C ARG A 84 -7.91 4.86 -6.05
N LEU A 85 -8.30 4.89 -4.78
CA LEU A 85 -7.52 4.32 -3.70
C LEU A 85 -7.30 2.80 -3.87
N ARG A 86 -8.34 2.05 -4.24
CA ARG A 86 -8.22 0.62 -4.55
C ARG A 86 -7.34 0.36 -5.76
N TYR A 87 -7.44 1.18 -6.80
CA TYR A 87 -6.58 1.06 -7.98
C TYR A 87 -5.11 1.26 -7.63
N CYS A 88 -4.77 2.25 -6.79
CA CYS A 88 -3.40 2.44 -6.33
C CYS A 88 -2.87 1.20 -5.58
N PHE A 89 -3.66 0.61 -4.68
CA PHE A 89 -3.27 -0.62 -3.99
C PHE A 89 -3.12 -1.81 -4.94
N MET A 90 -4.01 -1.97 -5.93
CA MET A 90 -3.86 -3.03 -6.95
C MET A 90 -2.58 -2.83 -7.77
N PHE A 91 -2.25 -1.59 -8.13
CA PHE A 91 -1.02 -1.30 -8.85
C PHE A 91 0.23 -1.60 -8.02
N MET A 92 0.21 -1.34 -6.71
CA MET A 92 1.28 -1.75 -5.80
C MET A 92 1.49 -3.26 -5.80
N LEU A 93 0.42 -4.07 -5.83
CA LEU A 93 0.56 -5.52 -5.92
C LEU A 93 1.29 -5.97 -7.19
N VAL A 94 1.03 -5.31 -8.32
CA VAL A 94 1.73 -5.57 -9.58
C VAL A 94 3.22 -5.19 -9.47
N LEU A 95 3.52 -4.03 -8.86
CA LEU A 95 4.90 -3.60 -8.63
C LEU A 95 5.66 -4.55 -7.71
N LEU A 96 5.04 -5.05 -6.63
CA LEU A 96 5.65 -6.04 -5.75
C LEU A 96 6.01 -7.32 -6.53
N GLY A 97 5.11 -7.78 -7.41
CA GLY A 97 5.39 -8.90 -8.31
C GLY A 97 6.60 -8.62 -9.21
N ALA A 98 6.68 -7.42 -9.78
CA ALA A 98 7.82 -7.01 -10.61
C ALA A 98 9.14 -6.96 -9.81
N ILE A 99 9.12 -6.49 -8.55
CA ILE A 99 10.29 -6.50 -7.66
C ILE A 99 10.77 -7.93 -7.43
N VAL A 100 9.87 -8.84 -7.08
CA VAL A 100 10.21 -10.26 -6.86
C VAL A 100 10.77 -10.91 -8.12
N LEU A 101 10.18 -10.65 -9.28
CA LEU A 101 10.66 -11.17 -10.56
C LEU A 101 12.03 -10.60 -10.94
N ASN A 102 12.22 -9.29 -10.79
CA ASN A 102 13.50 -8.64 -11.03
C ASN A 102 14.59 -9.24 -10.14
N PHE A 103 14.34 -9.36 -8.83
CA PHE A 103 15.29 -9.95 -7.90
C PHE A 103 15.65 -11.40 -8.27
N SER A 104 14.65 -12.19 -8.67
CA SER A 104 14.82 -13.63 -8.93
C SER A 104 15.45 -13.96 -10.29
N MET A 105 15.26 -13.13 -11.31
CA MET A 105 15.67 -13.43 -12.69
C MET A 105 16.72 -12.48 -13.28
N LEU A 106 16.63 -11.18 -12.98
CA LEU A 106 17.48 -10.15 -13.59
C LEU A 106 18.56 -9.65 -12.63
N SER A 107 18.28 -9.69 -11.33
CA SER A 107 19.13 -9.21 -10.23
C SER A 107 19.69 -7.80 -10.47
N ASN A 108 18.90 -6.94 -11.13
CA ASN A 108 19.30 -5.57 -11.45
C ASN A 108 18.90 -4.60 -10.32
N MET A 109 19.90 -4.15 -9.58
CA MET A 109 19.72 -3.28 -8.41
C MET A 109 19.13 -1.90 -8.76
N MET A 110 19.45 -1.34 -9.93
CA MET A 110 18.93 -0.03 -10.34
C MET A 110 17.42 -0.11 -10.64
N VAL A 111 17.01 -1.17 -11.33
CA VAL A 111 15.60 -1.42 -11.64
C VAL A 111 14.80 -1.68 -10.36
N GLU A 112 15.37 -2.45 -9.42
CA GLU A 112 14.75 -2.71 -8.13
C GLU A 112 14.50 -1.43 -7.33
N LYS A 113 15.53 -0.58 -7.17
CA LYS A 113 15.40 0.71 -6.47
C LYS A 113 14.39 1.62 -7.15
N ALA A 114 14.36 1.64 -8.49
CA ALA A 114 13.36 2.40 -9.24
C ALA A 114 11.94 1.90 -8.98
N LEU A 115 11.71 0.58 -8.99
CA LEU A 115 10.41 -0.02 -8.70
C LEU A 115 9.95 0.28 -7.27
N ILE A 116 10.85 0.21 -6.28
CA ILE A 116 10.55 0.56 -4.88
C ILE A 116 10.17 2.04 -4.77
N MET A 117 10.88 2.95 -5.46
CA MET A 117 10.54 4.37 -5.47
C MET A 117 9.15 4.64 -6.07
N VAL A 118 8.77 3.93 -7.15
CA VAL A 118 7.42 4.03 -7.71
C VAL A 118 6.37 3.53 -6.70
N LEU A 119 6.70 2.50 -5.92
CA LEU A 119 5.83 1.97 -4.87
C LEU A 119 5.56 3.01 -3.78
N VAL A 120 6.61 3.70 -3.32
CA VAL A 120 6.52 4.82 -2.37
C VAL A 120 5.66 5.96 -2.94
N LEU A 121 5.86 6.34 -4.21
CA LEU A 121 5.05 7.38 -4.86
C LEU A 121 3.56 7.00 -4.93
N MET A 122 3.26 5.75 -5.27
CA MET A 122 1.89 5.23 -5.27
C MET A 122 1.26 5.27 -3.89
N LEU A 123 2.07 5.10 -2.83
CA LEU A 123 1.61 5.19 -1.45
C LEU A 123 1.28 6.62 -1.05
N LEU A 124 2.08 7.60 -1.46
CA LEU A 124 1.78 9.01 -1.26
C LEU A 124 0.47 9.41 -1.95
N ILE A 125 0.24 8.93 -3.18
CA ILE A 125 -1.02 9.14 -3.90
C ILE A 125 -2.20 8.50 -3.14
N SER A 126 -1.99 7.30 -2.60
CA SER A 126 -3.00 6.60 -1.79
C SER A 126 -3.34 7.38 -0.51
N LEU A 127 -2.34 7.87 0.22
CA LEU A 127 -2.51 8.70 1.42
C LEU A 127 -3.22 10.04 1.11
N LYS A 128 -2.93 10.65 -0.03
CA LYS A 128 -3.63 11.87 -0.49
C LYS A 128 -5.12 11.58 -0.71
N ASN A 129 -5.44 10.51 -1.44
CA ASN A 129 -6.84 10.09 -1.68
C ASN A 129 -7.56 9.74 -0.37
N LEU A 130 -6.87 9.07 0.55
CA LEU A 130 -7.39 8.73 1.88
C LEU A 130 -7.70 9.99 2.71
N THR A 131 -6.81 10.98 2.67
CA THR A 131 -7.00 12.26 3.38
C THR A 131 -8.23 13.01 2.86
N ILE A 132 -8.48 12.99 1.55
CA ILE A 132 -9.68 13.58 0.95
C ILE A 132 -10.94 12.85 1.43
N LEU A 133 -10.91 11.51 1.45
CA LEU A 133 -12.04 10.69 1.91
C LEU A 133 -12.38 10.90 3.39
N GLU A 134 -11.39 11.16 4.23
CA GLU A 134 -11.61 11.46 5.64
C GLU A 134 -12.11 12.89 5.87
N ARG A 135 -11.54 13.88 5.18
CA ARG A 135 -11.98 15.29 5.29
C ARG A 135 -13.42 15.49 4.84
N ARG A 136 -13.88 14.77 3.81
CA ARG A 136 -15.24 14.90 3.26
C ARG A 136 -16.34 14.28 4.15
N ARG A 137 -16.00 13.72 5.30
CA ARG A 137 -16.96 13.24 6.30
C ARG A 137 -17.30 14.22 7.40
N PHE A 138 -16.47 15.25 7.56
CA PHE A 138 -16.73 16.40 8.40
C PHE A 138 -17.31 17.51 7.51
#